data_AF-A0A3B0KTZ6-F1
#
_entry.id   AF-A0A3B0KTZ6-F1
#
_cell.length_a   1.000
_cell.length_b   1.000
_cell.length_c   1.000
_cell.angle_alpha   90.00
_cell.angle_beta   90.00
_cell.angle_gamma   90.00
#
_symmetry.space_group_name_H-M   'P 1'
#
loop_
_entity.id
_entity.type
_entity.pdbx_description
1 polymer ?
#
loop_
_entity_poly.entity_id
_entity_poly.type
_entity_poly.pdbx_seq_one_letter_code
_entity_poly.pdbx_strand_id
1 'polypeptide(L)'
;IKYDCQFRVVTSDRTPRGIYTLITRLKFRRDPVSKKCIDYIQFTGGNRSPSERICHNIAINGPAGRLIFDERDREVNVHIYIDRSRHILGDQLELSMVLTAHSECQFNGDFLCDPNDQYSCISRHFVRDNVTNCLYPCRDEGTCFHDAIVPEEIDTAND
;
A
#
# COMPACT_ATOMS: atom_id res chain seq x y z
N ILE A 1 3.31 15.23 21.41
CA ILE A 1 3.29 13.76 21.26
C ILE A 1 3.59 13.44 19.80
N LYS A 2 4.39 12.43 19.52
CA LYS A 2 4.74 11.99 18.17
C LYS A 2 4.52 10.49 18.09
N TYR A 3 4.08 10.01 16.93
CA TYR A 3 4.18 8.59 16.61
C TYR A 3 5.29 8.39 15.61
N ASP A 4 6.18 7.47 15.95
CA ASP A 4 7.34 7.10 15.16
C ASP A 4 7.34 5.58 15.08
N CYS A 5 6.77 5.05 14.01
CA CYS A 5 6.50 3.63 13.83
C CYS A 5 7.41 3.07 12.74
N GLN A 6 8.10 1.98 13.06
CA GLN A 6 8.96 1.27 12.11
C GLN A 6 8.46 -0.16 11.99
N PHE A 7 8.15 -0.57 10.77
CA PHE A 7 7.75 -1.93 10.43
C PHE A 7 8.82 -2.54 9.55
N ARG A 8 9.32 -3.71 9.92
CA ARG A 8 10.24 -4.50 9.11
C ARG A 8 9.48 -5.70 8.57
N VAL A 9 9.34 -5.78 7.26
CA VAL A 9 8.62 -6.85 6.57
C VAL A 9 9.62 -7.66 5.78
N VAL A 10 9.64 -8.97 6.04
CA VAL A 10 10.61 -9.90 5.46
C VAL A 10 9.89 -11.10 4.87
N THR A 11 10.27 -11.53 3.67
CA THR A 11 9.75 -12.76 3.05
C THR A 11 10.53 -14.00 3.50
N SER A 12 9.88 -15.17 3.54
CA SER A 12 10.48 -16.41 4.03
C SER A 12 11.70 -16.86 3.22
N ASP A 13 12.56 -17.71 3.83
CA ASP A 13 13.85 -18.11 3.25
C ASP A 13 13.80 -18.94 1.94
N ARG A 14 12.65 -19.50 1.57
CA ARG A 14 12.50 -20.30 0.33
C ARG A 14 12.40 -19.41 -0.90
N THR A 15 13.41 -19.48 -1.78
CA THR A 15 13.63 -18.65 -3.00
C THR A 15 13.55 -17.14 -2.74
N PRO A 16 14.43 -16.30 -3.32
CA PRO A 16 14.32 -14.87 -3.10
C PRO A 16 13.00 -14.34 -3.67
N ARG A 17 12.13 -13.88 -2.77
CA ARG A 17 10.88 -13.20 -3.08
C ARG A 17 11.04 -11.73 -2.76
N GLY A 18 10.75 -10.88 -3.74
CA GLY A 18 10.53 -9.46 -3.55
C GLY A 18 9.25 -9.18 -2.74
N ILE A 19 9.03 -7.90 -2.44
CA ILE A 19 7.83 -7.38 -1.79
C ILE A 19 7.28 -6.22 -2.63
N TYR A 20 6.05 -6.39 -3.12
CA TYR A 20 5.24 -5.31 -3.65
C TYR A 20 4.55 -4.63 -2.48
N THR A 21 4.76 -3.33 -2.33
CA THR A 21 3.95 -2.52 -1.42
C THR A 21 3.02 -1.63 -2.23
N LEU A 22 1.72 -1.83 -2.07
CA LEU A 22 0.68 -1.04 -2.72
C LEU A 22 -0.01 -0.16 -1.68
N ILE A 23 0.07 1.16 -1.86
CA ILE A 23 -0.77 2.09 -1.07
C ILE A 23 -2.06 2.34 -1.84
N THR A 24 -3.18 1.92 -1.26
CA THR A 24 -4.52 2.04 -1.84
C THR A 24 -5.22 3.32 -1.36
N ARG A 25 -4.91 3.79 -0.15
CA ARG A 25 -5.41 5.04 0.42
C ARG A 25 -4.35 5.70 1.30
N LEU A 26 -4.12 6.99 1.11
CA LEU A 26 -3.28 7.82 1.97
C LEU A 26 -3.86 9.23 2.08
N LYS A 27 -4.04 9.70 3.31
CA LYS A 27 -4.41 11.10 3.60
C LYS A 27 -3.57 11.59 4.77
N PHE A 28 -2.38 12.11 4.47
CA PHE A 28 -1.42 12.63 5.45
C PHE A 28 -1.30 14.15 5.34
N ARG A 29 -0.91 14.79 6.44
CA ARG A 29 -0.89 16.26 6.49
C ARG A 29 0.39 16.82 5.89
N ARG A 30 0.22 17.89 5.11
CA ARG A 30 1.28 18.68 4.50
C ARG A 30 1.18 20.11 4.99
N ASP A 31 2.31 20.72 5.31
CA ASP A 31 2.38 22.12 5.71
C ASP A 31 1.97 23.01 4.52
N PRO A 32 0.94 23.85 4.66
CA PRO A 32 0.36 24.58 3.52
C PRO A 32 1.30 25.66 2.98
N VAL A 33 2.23 26.16 3.80
CA VAL A 33 3.16 27.24 3.45
C VAL A 33 4.44 26.67 2.86
N SER A 34 5.16 25.84 3.62
CA SER A 34 6.44 25.26 3.20
C SER A 34 6.29 24.11 2.21
N LYS A 35 5.07 23.59 2.05
CA LYS A 35 4.79 22.40 1.23
C LYS A 35 5.59 21.16 1.67
N LYS A 36 6.05 21.10 2.92
CA LYS A 36 6.73 19.92 3.48
C LYS A 36 5.74 18.98 4.16
N CYS A 37 6.03 17.69 4.14
CA CYS A 37 5.23 16.71 4.87
C CYS A 37 5.33 16.95 6.39
N ILE A 38 4.18 17.00 7.05
CA ILE A 38 4.08 17.03 8.52
C ILE A 38 4.04 15.60 9.02
N ASP A 39 3.13 14.81 8.44
CA ASP A 39 3.09 13.37 8.58
C ASP A 39 3.61 12.75 7.29
N TYR A 40 4.30 11.62 7.38
CA TYR A 40 4.82 10.95 6.20
C TYR A 40 4.92 9.44 6.38
N ILE A 41 4.86 8.74 5.25
CA ILE A 41 5.31 7.36 5.11
C ILE A 41 6.56 7.35 4.23
N GLN A 42 7.52 6.49 4.54
CA GLN A 42 8.77 6.35 3.82
C GLN A 42 9.16 4.87 3.78
N PHE A 43 9.70 4.43 2.64
CA PHE A 43 10.11 3.05 2.42
C PHE A 43 11.62 2.97 2.27
N THR A 44 12.22 1.94 2.81
CA THR A 44 13.63 1.62 2.63
C THR A 44 13.73 0.13 2.38
N GLY A 45 14.44 -0.29 1.33
CA GLY A 45 14.60 -1.71 1.04
C GLY A 45 16.05 -2.09 0.85
N GLY A 46 16.42 -3.27 1.34
CA GLY A 46 17.81 -3.73 1.40
C GLY A 46 18.76 -2.66 1.98
N ASN A 47 19.86 -2.41 1.27
CA ASN A 47 20.86 -1.38 1.61
C ASN A 47 20.64 -0.05 0.86
N ARG A 48 19.44 0.19 0.30
CA ARG A 48 19.16 1.41 -0.46
C ARG A 48 18.90 2.60 0.47
N SER A 49 19.10 3.80 -0.07
CA SER A 49 18.65 5.02 0.60
C SER A 49 17.12 5.02 0.75
N PRO A 50 16.58 5.63 1.81
CA PRO A 50 15.14 5.78 1.97
C PRO A 50 14.49 6.49 0.77
N SER A 51 13.26 6.11 0.45
CA SER A 51 12.40 6.79 -0.52
C SER A 51 12.20 8.26 -0.15
N GLU A 52 11.58 9.04 -1.01
CA GLU A 52 11.07 10.35 -0.57
C GLU A 52 10.02 10.18 0.55
N ARG A 53 9.81 11.25 1.33
CA ARG A 53 8.74 11.30 2.32
C ARG A 53 7.41 11.52 1.61
N ILE A 54 6.53 10.54 1.69
CA ILE A 54 5.25 10.56 0.99
C ILE A 54 4.18 11.06 1.95
N CYS A 55 3.45 12.09 1.53
CA CYS A 55 2.30 12.65 2.27
C CYS A 55 1.22 13.24 1.37
N HIS A 56 1.32 13.05 0.05
CA HIS A 56 0.27 13.49 -0.86
C HIS A 56 -0.95 12.56 -0.74
N ASN A 57 -2.12 13.06 -1.11
CA ASN A 57 -3.33 12.24 -1.09
C ASN A 57 -3.21 11.13 -2.15
N ILE A 58 -3.49 9.90 -1.75
CA ILE A 58 -3.54 8.72 -2.62
C ILE A 58 -4.91 8.09 -2.46
N ALA A 59 -5.53 7.78 -3.59
CA ALA A 59 -6.74 6.98 -3.66
C ALA A 59 -6.67 6.14 -4.93
N ILE A 60 -7.10 4.88 -4.87
CA ILE A 60 -7.07 3.93 -6.01
C ILE A 60 -7.60 4.52 -7.33
N ASN A 61 -8.66 5.35 -7.26
CA ASN A 61 -9.30 5.99 -8.42
C ASN A 61 -8.95 7.48 -8.56
N GLY A 62 -8.02 7.99 -7.75
CA GLY A 62 -7.64 9.39 -7.74
C GLY A 62 -6.69 9.76 -8.88
N PRO A 63 -6.54 11.06 -9.19
CA PRO A 63 -5.64 11.54 -10.25
C PRO A 63 -4.16 11.25 -9.97
N ALA A 64 -3.79 11.07 -8.69
CA ALA A 64 -2.44 10.65 -8.29
C ALA A 64 -2.19 9.15 -8.51
N GLY A 65 -3.22 8.38 -8.88
CA GLY A 65 -3.14 6.94 -9.05
C GLY A 65 -2.81 6.20 -7.76
N ARG A 66 -2.18 5.03 -7.93
CA ARG A 66 -1.68 4.17 -6.86
C ARG A 66 -0.18 4.36 -6.71
N LEU A 67 0.31 4.31 -5.48
CA LEU A 67 1.76 4.28 -5.24
C LEU A 67 2.20 2.84 -5.03
N ILE A 68 3.21 2.44 -5.79
CA ILE A 68 3.87 1.15 -5.65
C ILE A 68 5.31 1.36 -5.27
N PHE A 69 5.75 0.58 -4.29
CA PHE A 69 7.15 0.33 -4.02
C PHE A 69 7.44 -1.13 -4.34
N ASP A 70 8.18 -1.36 -5.43
CA ASP A 70 8.67 -2.67 -5.85
C ASP A 70 10.08 -2.88 -5.29
N GLU A 71 10.16 -3.71 -4.25
CA GLU A 71 11.42 -4.18 -3.70
C GLU A 71 11.68 -5.60 -4.17
N ARG A 72 12.77 -5.83 -4.89
CA ARG A 72 13.14 -7.18 -5.38
C ARG A 72 13.92 -7.98 -4.36
N ASP A 73 14.45 -7.32 -3.33
CA ASP A 73 15.02 -7.96 -2.16
C ASP A 73 13.92 -8.46 -1.22
N ARG A 74 14.33 -9.29 -0.25
CA ARG A 74 13.41 -9.95 0.67
C ARG A 74 12.90 -9.07 1.80
N GLU A 75 13.33 -7.81 1.87
CA GLU A 75 13.12 -6.96 3.03
C GLU A 75 12.74 -5.54 2.65
N VAL A 76 11.62 -5.08 3.23
CA VAL A 76 11.16 -3.70 3.19
C VAL A 76 10.99 -3.19 4.62
N ASN A 77 11.55 -2.02 4.88
CA ASN A 77 11.32 -1.24 6.08
C ASN A 77 10.36 -0.09 5.76
N VAL A 78 9.28 0.00 6.53
CA VAL A 78 8.26 1.05 6.43
C VAL A 78 8.38 1.95 7.64
N HIS A 79 8.66 3.23 7.40
CA HIS A 79 8.69 4.26 8.43
C HIS A 79 7.46 5.14 8.32
N ILE A 80 6.66 5.21 9.38
CA ILE A 80 5.49 6.08 9.49
C ILE A 80 5.74 7.07 10.63
N TYR A 81 5.68 8.35 10.31
CA TYR A 81 5.85 9.42 11.28
C TYR A 81 4.62 10.33 11.30
N ILE A 82 4.03 10.53 12.48
CA ILE A 82 2.87 11.39 12.71
C ILE A 82 3.17 12.43 13.80
N ASP A 83 3.06 13.71 13.47
CA ASP A 83 3.28 14.81 14.42
C ASP A 83 1.97 15.30 15.03
N ARG A 84 1.64 14.84 16.24
CA ARG A 84 0.43 15.31 16.94
C ARG A 84 0.55 16.71 17.53
N SER A 85 1.75 17.31 17.59
CA SER A 85 1.90 18.66 18.17
C SER A 85 1.31 19.75 17.28
N ARG A 86 1.23 19.50 15.97
CA ARG A 86 0.61 20.39 15.00
C ARG A 86 -0.85 19.99 14.82
N HIS A 87 -1.76 20.61 15.57
CA HIS A 87 -3.20 20.43 15.34
C HIS A 87 -3.63 21.23 14.11
N ILE A 88 -3.37 20.70 12.92
CA ILE A 88 -4.07 21.16 11.71
C ILE A 88 -5.43 20.46 11.74
N LEU A 89 -6.40 21.21 12.26
CA LEU A 89 -7.86 21.05 12.26
C LEU A 89 -8.40 19.73 11.66
N GLY A 90 -8.97 18.87 12.52
CA GLY A 90 -10.14 18.03 12.25
C GLY A 90 -10.06 16.90 11.22
N ASP A 91 -9.07 16.88 10.34
CA ASP A 91 -9.00 15.88 9.28
C ASP A 91 -8.53 14.52 9.81
N GLN A 92 -9.33 13.49 9.52
CA GLN A 92 -8.95 12.11 9.77
C GLN A 92 -7.74 11.75 8.90
N LEU A 93 -6.71 11.18 9.54
CA LEU A 93 -5.58 10.56 8.86
C LEU A 93 -6.01 9.19 8.35
N GLU A 94 -5.59 8.86 7.14
CA GLU A 94 -5.94 7.58 6.52
C GLU A 94 -4.69 6.93 5.93
N LEU A 95 -4.57 5.63 6.15
CA LEU A 95 -3.56 4.78 5.53
C LEU A 95 -4.18 3.40 5.30
N SER A 96 -4.20 2.96 4.05
CA SER A 96 -4.45 1.59 3.65
C SER A 96 -3.34 1.16 2.70
N MET A 97 -2.66 0.08 3.07
CA MET A 97 -1.53 -0.46 2.33
C MET A 97 -1.52 -1.99 2.39
N VAL A 98 -1.10 -2.61 1.30
CA VAL A 98 -0.95 -4.06 1.16
C VAL A 98 0.51 -4.34 0.83
N LEU A 99 1.12 -5.32 1.49
CA LEU A 99 2.47 -5.80 1.20
C LEU A 99 2.39 -7.27 0.78
N THR A 100 2.75 -7.55 -0.47
CA THR A 100 2.61 -8.86 -1.10
C THR A 100 3.96 -9.38 -1.53
N ALA A 101 4.29 -10.62 -1.15
CA ALA A 101 5.48 -11.28 -1.66
C ALA A 101 5.31 -11.62 -3.15
N HIS A 102 6.30 -11.29 -3.97
CA HIS A 102 6.34 -11.64 -5.40
C HIS A 102 7.68 -12.28 -5.80
N SER A 103 7.72 -12.93 -6.95
CA SER A 103 8.91 -13.61 -7.48
C SER A 103 8.83 -13.77 -8.99
N GLU A 104 9.86 -14.37 -9.58
CA GLU A 104 9.75 -14.93 -10.92
C GLU A 104 8.64 -16.00 -10.98
N CYS A 105 7.92 -16.02 -12.11
CA CYS A 105 6.92 -17.03 -12.41
C CYS A 105 7.59 -18.37 -12.76
N GLN A 106 7.71 -19.27 -11.78
CA GLN A 106 8.41 -20.54 -11.97
C GLN A 106 7.59 -21.75 -11.52
N PHE A 107 6.58 -21.55 -10.68
CA PHE A 107 5.84 -22.63 -10.03
C PHE A 107 4.38 -22.69 -10.49
N ASN A 108 3.81 -23.91 -10.49
CA ASN A 108 2.40 -24.14 -10.85
C ASN A 108 1.38 -23.39 -9.96
N GLY A 109 1.82 -22.88 -8.80
CA GLY A 109 1.03 -22.08 -7.87
C GLY A 109 1.12 -20.56 -8.08
N ASP A 110 1.84 -20.11 -9.10
CA ASP A 110 2.09 -18.68 -9.30
C ASP A 110 0.99 -18.03 -10.15
N PHE A 111 0.76 -16.74 -9.87
CA PHE A 111 -0.15 -15.88 -10.61
C PHE A 111 0.60 -14.63 -11.08
N LEU A 112 0.70 -14.45 -12.40
CA LEU A 112 1.39 -13.33 -13.01
C LEU A 112 0.54 -12.06 -12.90
N CYS A 113 1.00 -11.06 -12.13
CA CYS A 113 0.31 -9.78 -12.01
C CYS A 113 0.45 -8.91 -13.28
N ASP A 114 1.67 -8.65 -13.73
CA ASP A 114 1.98 -7.85 -14.92
C ASP A 114 2.46 -8.75 -16.07
N PRO A 115 1.71 -8.87 -17.19
CA PRO A 115 2.14 -9.64 -18.35
C PRO A 115 3.52 -9.27 -18.91
N ASN A 116 3.98 -8.04 -18.66
CA ASN A 116 5.25 -7.52 -19.15
C ASN A 116 6.42 -7.72 -18.17
N ASP A 117 6.16 -8.13 -16.93
CA ASP A 117 7.20 -8.38 -15.93
C ASP A 117 7.07 -9.80 -15.36
N GLN A 118 7.98 -10.68 -15.77
CA GLN A 118 8.01 -12.07 -15.28
C GLN A 118 8.37 -12.17 -13.78
N TYR A 119 8.88 -11.11 -13.16
CA TYR A 119 9.15 -11.02 -11.71
C TYR A 119 7.90 -10.59 -10.90
N SER A 120 6.76 -10.39 -11.56
CA SER A 120 5.52 -9.94 -10.92
C SER A 120 4.61 -11.07 -10.42
N CYS A 121 5.14 -12.28 -10.28
CA CYS A 121 4.33 -13.42 -9.87
C CYS A 121 4.08 -13.43 -8.37
N ILE A 122 2.82 -13.56 -7.97
CA ILE A 122 2.38 -13.73 -6.58
C ILE A 122 1.81 -15.12 -6.37
N SER A 123 1.56 -15.51 -5.11
CA SER A 123 0.85 -16.76 -4.84
C SER A 123 -0.58 -16.71 -5.36
N ARG A 124 -1.05 -17.76 -6.04
CA ARG A 124 -2.47 -17.92 -6.42
C ARG A 124 -3.45 -17.88 -5.25
N HIS A 125 -2.98 -18.05 -4.00
CA HIS A 125 -3.84 -17.89 -2.83
C HIS A 125 -4.37 -16.46 -2.64
N PHE A 126 -3.72 -15.48 -3.26
CA PHE A 126 -4.14 -14.07 -3.25
C PHE A 126 -5.10 -13.71 -4.39
N VAL A 127 -5.54 -14.68 -5.19
CA VAL A 127 -6.44 -14.41 -6.32
C VAL A 127 -7.88 -14.51 -5.83
N ARG A 128 -8.64 -13.42 -5.96
CA ARG A 128 -10.04 -13.29 -5.52
C ARG A 128 -10.19 -13.44 -4.00
N ASP A 129 -9.25 -12.89 -3.25
CA ASP A 129 -9.30 -12.84 -1.78
C ASP A 129 -9.88 -11.53 -1.23
N ASN A 130 -10.38 -10.66 -2.13
CA ASN A 130 -10.86 -9.30 -1.88
C ASN A 130 -9.77 -8.30 -1.45
N VAL A 131 -8.49 -8.67 -1.58
CA VAL A 131 -7.35 -7.80 -1.35
C VAL A 131 -6.68 -7.55 -2.69
N THR A 132 -6.57 -6.28 -3.07
CA THR A 132 -5.81 -5.93 -4.28
C THR A 132 -4.31 -5.98 -3.99
N ASN A 133 -3.65 -7.00 -4.54
CA ASN A 133 -2.21 -7.23 -4.49
C ASN A 133 -1.53 -6.82 -5.81
N CYS A 134 -2.18 -7.06 -6.95
CA CYS A 134 -1.63 -6.68 -8.25
C CYS A 134 -1.84 -5.20 -8.57
N LEU A 135 -0.90 -4.61 -9.33
CA LEU A 135 -1.10 -3.30 -9.94
C LEU A 135 -2.30 -3.32 -10.91
N TYR A 136 -2.84 -2.14 -11.20
CA TYR A 136 -3.85 -1.93 -12.24
C TYR A 136 -3.51 -2.76 -13.50
N PRO A 137 -4.46 -3.56 -14.02
CA PRO A 137 -5.89 -3.53 -13.74
C PRO A 137 -6.38 -4.47 -12.62
N CYS A 138 -5.57 -4.77 -11.60
CA CYS A 138 -5.96 -5.62 -10.45
C CYS A 138 -6.34 -7.03 -10.90
N ARG A 139 -5.42 -7.66 -11.63
CA ARG A 139 -5.69 -8.93 -12.33
C ARG A 139 -6.02 -10.08 -11.37
N ASP A 140 -5.51 -10.03 -10.16
CA ASP A 140 -5.84 -10.94 -9.05
C ASP A 140 -7.33 -10.90 -8.69
N GLU A 141 -7.89 -9.69 -8.62
CA GLU A 141 -9.27 -9.46 -8.20
C GLU A 141 -10.27 -9.34 -9.37
N GLY A 142 -9.76 -9.28 -10.60
CA GLY A 142 -10.55 -9.10 -11.83
C GLY A 142 -11.05 -7.68 -12.05
N THR A 143 -11.25 -6.92 -10.97
CA THR A 143 -11.39 -5.46 -10.97
C THR A 143 -10.68 -4.89 -9.76
N CYS A 144 -10.30 -3.63 -9.85
CA CYS A 144 -9.85 -2.89 -8.68
C CYS A 144 -11.08 -2.61 -7.81
N PHE A 145 -11.38 -3.49 -6.86
CA PHE A 145 -12.52 -3.33 -5.97
C PHE A 145 -12.59 -1.89 -5.45
N HIS A 146 -13.78 -1.30 -5.58
CA HIS A 146 -14.15 -0.15 -4.79
C HIS A 146 -14.12 -0.62 -3.33
N ASP A 147 -13.48 0.12 -2.43
CA ASP A 147 -13.85 0.04 -1.02
C ASP A 147 -15.34 0.41 -0.95
N ALA A 148 -16.22 -0.56 -1.16
CA ALA A 148 -17.63 -0.42 -0.91
C ALA A 148 -17.69 -0.21 0.60
N ILE A 149 -17.87 1.06 1.00
CA ILE A 149 -18.52 1.35 2.26
C ILE A 149 -19.80 0.52 2.18
N VAL A 150 -19.86 -0.58 2.91
CA VAL A 150 -21.13 -1.27 3.16
C VAL A 150 -21.99 -0.16 3.75
N PRO A 151 -23.04 0.32 3.05
CA PRO A 151 -23.96 1.22 3.69
C PRO A 151 -24.51 0.41 4.85
N GLU A 152 -24.30 0.87 6.09
CA GLU A 152 -25.10 0.35 7.20
C GLU A 152 -26.55 0.42 6.73
N GLU A 153 -27.23 -0.73 6.72
CA GLU A 153 -28.66 -0.78 6.52
C GLU A 153 -29.28 0.08 7.63
N ILE A 154 -29.61 1.32 7.29
CA ILE A 154 -30.45 2.15 8.13
C ILE A 154 -31.84 1.53 8.03
N ASP A 155 -32.13 0.62 8.96
CA ASP A 155 -33.46 0.12 9.22
C ASP A 155 -34.37 1.31 9.58
N THR A 156 -35.05 1.82 8.56
CA THR A 156 -36.14 2.78 8.69
C THR A 156 -37.46 2.05 8.48
N ALA A 157 -37.70 1.00 9.26
CA ALA A 157 -39.04 0.51 9.51
C ALA A 157 -39.62 1.20 10.76
N ASN A 158 -40.15 2.41 10.55
CA ASN A 158 -41.21 2.99 11.38
C ASN A 158 -42.13 3.77 10.45
N ASP A 159 -43.25 3.13 10.06
CA ASP A 159 -44.61 3.69 10.09
C ASP A 159 -45.63 2.58 9.74
#